data_AF-A0A937I9V5-F1
#
_entry.id   AF-A0A937I9V5-F1
#
_cell.length_a   1.000
_cell.length_b   1.000
_cell.length_c   1.000
_cell.angle_alpha   90.00
_cell.angle_beta   90.00
_cell.angle_gamma   90.00
#
_symmetry.space_group_name_H-M   'P 1'
#
loop_
_entity.id
_entity.type
_entity.pdbx_description
1 polymer ?
#
loop_
_entity_poly.entity_id
_entity_poly.type
_entity_poly.pdbx_seq_one_letter_code
_entity_poly.pdbx_strand_id
1 'polypeptide(L)'
;MKQVFFRELSCLHILIIVSMLSSGVVAEAEPSIETTILARSSQDWGGTALTAYAMGQPEVTVARITIPAGMALPLHEHPYMTAGIVLEG
;
A
#
# COMPACT_ATOMS: atom_id res chain seq x y z
N MET A 1 -29.56 -43.96 31.05
CA MET A 1 -28.15 -43.50 31.17
C MET A 1 -27.48 -43.19 29.84
N LYS A 2 -27.67 -43.97 28.76
CA LYS A 2 -27.01 -43.72 27.45
C LYS A 2 -27.40 -42.39 26.77
N GLN A 3 -28.65 -41.94 26.93
CA GLN A 3 -29.17 -40.69 26.33
C GLN A 3 -28.54 -39.40 26.91
N VAL A 4 -28.20 -39.39 28.20
CA VAL A 4 -27.52 -38.24 28.83
C VAL A 4 -26.08 -38.17 28.32
N PHE A 5 -25.38 -39.30 28.22
CA PHE A 5 -24.02 -39.37 27.70
C PHE A 5 -23.90 -38.89 26.23
N PHE A 6 -24.87 -39.24 25.38
CA PHE A 6 -24.93 -38.74 24.00
C PHE A 6 -25.18 -37.22 23.90
N ARG A 7 -25.91 -36.64 24.87
CA ARG A 7 -26.20 -35.21 24.92
C ARG A 7 -24.98 -34.40 25.38
N GLU A 8 -24.26 -34.87 26.39
CA GLU A 8 -23.00 -34.24 26.85
C GLU A 8 -21.92 -34.29 25.76
N LEU A 9 -21.82 -35.40 25.03
CA LEU A 9 -20.87 -35.55 23.91
C LEU A 9 -21.21 -34.61 22.74
N SER A 10 -22.50 -34.39 22.47
CA SER A 10 -22.98 -33.46 21.45
C SER A 10 -22.68 -31.99 21.81
N CYS A 11 -22.91 -31.60 23.07
CA CYS A 11 -22.56 -30.27 23.57
C CYS A 11 -21.06 -29.99 23.48
N LEU A 12 -20.22 -31.00 23.78
CA LEU A 12 -18.77 -30.86 23.70
C LEU A 12 -18.28 -30.63 22.25
N HIS A 13 -18.89 -31.30 21.27
CA HIS A 13 -18.56 -31.09 19.86
C HIS A 13 -18.96 -29.69 19.37
N ILE A 14 -20.14 -29.21 19.77
CA ILE A 14 -20.61 -27.86 19.44
C ILE A 14 -19.66 -26.81 20.04
N LEU A 15 -19.20 -27.02 21.28
CA LEU A 15 -18.27 -26.12 21.96
C LEU A 15 -16.89 -26.04 21.27
N ILE A 16 -16.36 -27.18 20.80
CA ILE A 16 -15.10 -27.25 20.07
C ILE A 16 -15.22 -26.54 18.71
N ILE A 17 -16.33 -26.76 17.99
CA ILE A 17 -16.56 -26.11 16.69
C ILE A 17 -16.66 -24.58 16.85
N VAL A 18 -17.41 -24.09 17.84
CA VAL A 18 -17.53 -22.64 18.12
C VAL A 18 -16.17 -22.02 18.50
N SER A 19 -15.34 -22.73 19.26
CA SER A 19 -13.98 -22.30 19.60
C SER A 19 -13.09 -22.10 18.35
N MET A 20 -13.16 -23.02 17.38
CA MET A 20 -12.34 -22.91 16.16
C MET A 20 -12.76 -21.78 15.22
N LEU A 21 -14.02 -21.32 15.29
CA LEU A 21 -14.52 -20.20 14.49
C LEU A 21 -14.03 -18.82 14.99
N SER A 22 -13.47 -18.73 16.20
CA SER A 22 -13.02 -17.46 16.79
C SER A 22 -11.61 -17.02 16.36
N SER A 23 -10.86 -17.86 15.63
CA SER A 23 -9.50 -17.53 15.18
C SER A 23 -9.53 -16.73 13.87
N GLY A 24 -9.98 -15.48 13.95
CA GLY A 24 -9.75 -14.50 12.89
C GLY A 24 -8.30 -14.03 12.94
N VAL A 25 -7.45 -14.50 12.03
CA VAL A 25 -6.15 -13.85 11.77
C VAL A 25 -6.43 -12.54 11.04
N VAL A 26 -6.06 -11.41 11.65
CA VAL A 26 -5.97 -10.14 10.94
C VAL A 26 -4.64 -10.17 10.18
N ALA A 27 -4.71 -10.17 8.85
CA ALA A 27 -3.52 -10.00 8.03
C ALA A 27 -3.05 -8.55 8.18
N GLU A 28 -1.88 -8.36 8.79
CA GLU A 28 -1.21 -7.06 8.79
C GLU A 28 -0.65 -6.79 7.39
N ALA A 29 -0.81 -5.57 6.89
CA ALA A 29 -0.28 -5.21 5.59
C ALA A 29 1.25 -5.17 5.66
N GLU A 30 1.91 -5.94 4.81
CA GLU A 30 3.37 -5.88 4.69
C GLU A 30 3.82 -4.45 4.32
N PRO A 31 4.90 -3.93 4.93
CA PRO A 31 5.39 -2.60 4.63
C PRO A 31 5.76 -2.53 3.15
N SER A 32 5.30 -1.48 2.48
CA SER A 32 5.54 -1.28 1.05
C SER A 32 6.01 0.15 0.78
N ILE A 33 6.72 0.33 -0.33
CA ILE A 33 7.10 1.68 -0.78
C ILE A 33 5.86 2.37 -1.31
N GLU A 34 5.49 3.49 -0.69
CA GLU A 34 4.32 4.27 -1.07
C GLU A 34 4.73 5.45 -1.95
N THR A 35 3.92 5.74 -2.98
CA THR A 35 4.09 6.91 -3.85
C THR A 35 2.78 7.67 -3.92
N THR A 36 2.79 8.93 -3.50
CA THR A 36 1.64 9.84 -3.60
C THR A 36 1.95 10.98 -4.56
N ILE A 37 1.10 11.18 -5.59
CA ILE A 37 1.21 12.33 -6.48
C ILE A 37 0.63 13.56 -5.78
N LEU A 38 1.46 14.59 -5.60
CA LEU A 38 1.07 15.86 -4.99
C LEU A 38 0.58 16.86 -6.04
N ALA A 39 1.20 16.87 -7.21
CA ALA A 39 0.84 17.73 -8.33
C ALA A 39 1.20 17.05 -9.66
N ARG A 40 0.40 17.32 -10.68
CA ARG A 40 0.63 16.90 -12.07
C ARG A 40 0.05 17.95 -13.00
N SER A 41 0.87 18.52 -13.88
CA SER A 41 0.42 19.60 -14.77
C SER A 41 1.28 19.71 -16.03
N SER A 42 0.64 19.98 -17.16
CA SER A 42 1.26 20.43 -18.41
C SER A 42 1.28 21.95 -18.55
N GLN A 43 0.83 22.67 -17.52
CA GLN A 43 0.82 24.12 -17.42
C GLN A 43 1.73 24.59 -16.28
N ASP A 44 2.30 25.77 -16.42
CA ASP A 44 3.01 26.46 -15.37
C ASP A 44 2.05 26.97 -14.27
N TRP A 45 2.61 27.55 -13.22
CA TRP A 45 1.90 28.16 -12.11
C TRP A 45 0.90 29.28 -12.50
N GLY A 46 1.06 29.87 -13.69
CA GLY A 46 0.15 30.89 -14.24
C GLY A 46 -0.92 30.32 -15.18
N GLY A 47 -0.96 29.00 -15.41
CA GLY A 47 -1.87 28.36 -16.36
C GLY A 47 -1.39 28.41 -17.81
N THR A 48 -0.16 28.84 -18.08
CA THR A 48 0.41 28.80 -19.42
C THR A 48 0.94 27.42 -19.71
N ALA A 49 0.67 26.87 -20.90
CA ALA A 49 1.24 25.58 -21.30
C ALA A 49 2.78 25.60 -21.18
N LEU A 50 3.34 24.54 -20.62
CA LEU A 50 4.79 24.39 -20.48
C LEU A 50 5.46 24.39 -21.86
N THR A 51 6.60 25.07 -21.95
CA THR A 51 7.45 25.06 -23.16
C THR A 51 7.89 23.64 -23.48
N ALA A 52 7.90 23.28 -24.76
CA ALA A 52 8.30 21.96 -25.22
C ALA A 52 9.67 21.53 -24.65
N TYR A 53 9.73 20.31 -24.14
CA TYR A 53 10.93 19.66 -23.63
C TYR A 53 10.98 18.23 -24.16
N ALA A 54 12.11 17.83 -24.73
CA ALA A 54 12.23 16.61 -25.52
C ALA A 54 11.17 16.53 -26.64
N MET A 55 10.49 15.40 -26.80
CA MET A 55 9.43 15.23 -27.80
C MET A 55 8.05 15.27 -27.14
N GLY A 56 7.14 16.08 -27.68
CA GLY A 56 5.74 16.18 -27.22
C GLY A 56 5.47 17.28 -26.20
N GLN A 57 4.26 17.29 -25.63
CA GLN A 57 3.86 18.21 -24.57
C GLN A 57 4.39 17.70 -23.23
N PRO A 58 5.25 18.45 -22.52
CA PRO A 58 5.76 18.01 -21.22
C PRO A 58 4.70 18.10 -20.12
N GLU A 59 4.91 17.29 -19.09
CA GLU A 59 4.15 17.26 -17.86
C GLU A 59 5.11 17.21 -16.67
N VAL A 60 4.95 18.13 -15.72
CA VAL A 60 5.67 18.11 -14.44
C VAL A 60 4.84 17.32 -13.45
N THR A 61 5.45 16.31 -12.83
CA THR A 61 4.86 15.54 -11.73
C THR A 61 5.68 15.75 -10.47
N VAL A 62 5.01 16.09 -9.36
CA VAL A 62 5.60 16.11 -8.02
C VAL A 62 5.05 14.92 -7.26
N ALA A 63 5.93 14.03 -6.81
CA ALA A 63 5.57 12.85 -6.04
C ALA A 63 6.25 12.90 -4.67
N ARG A 64 5.53 12.44 -3.63
CA ARG A 64 6.09 12.07 -2.34
C ARG A 64 6.28 10.55 -2.34
N ILE A 65 7.49 10.11 -2.05
CA ILE A 65 7.81 8.68 -1.93
C ILE A 65 8.18 8.41 -0.48
N THR A 66 7.53 7.44 0.14
CA THR A 66 7.84 6.96 1.49
C THR A 66 8.48 5.58 1.36
N ILE A 67 9.71 5.44 1.85
CA ILE A 67 10.47 4.20 1.81
C ILE A 67 10.60 3.70 3.25
N PRO A 68 9.90 2.62 3.65
CA PRO A 68 10.05 2.08 5.00
C PRO A 68 11.47 1.58 5.29
N ALA A 69 11.83 1.53 6.56
CA ALA A 69 13.15 1.09 7.00
C ALA A 69 13.49 -0.31 6.46
N GLY A 70 14.72 -0.46 5.97
CA GLY A 70 15.21 -1.73 5.41
C GLY A 70 14.81 -1.99 3.95
N MET A 71 14.05 -1.08 3.31
CA MET A 71 13.74 -1.16 1.89
C MET A 71 14.51 -0.12 1.06
N ALA A 72 14.56 -0.35 -0.25
CA ALA A 72 15.15 0.56 -1.22
C ALA A 72 14.34 0.52 -2.52
N LEU A 73 14.32 1.65 -3.25
CA LEU A 73 13.80 1.67 -4.60
C LEU A 73 14.67 0.78 -5.51
N PRO A 74 14.09 0.03 -6.45
CA PRO A 74 14.85 -0.68 -7.46
C PRO A 74 15.74 0.26 -8.26
N LEU A 75 16.86 -0.24 -8.77
CA LEU A 75 17.71 0.51 -9.70
C LEU A 75 16.91 0.84 -10.97
N HIS A 76 16.92 2.10 -11.38
CA HIS A 76 16.23 2.60 -12.57
C HIS A 76 16.96 3.81 -13.16
N GLU A 77 16.62 4.15 -14.40
CA GLU A 77 17.17 5.29 -15.13
C GLU A 77 16.15 6.42 -15.25
N HIS A 78 16.65 7.66 -15.28
CA HIS A 78 15.85 8.84 -15.54
C HIS A 78 16.19 9.40 -16.92
N PRO A 79 15.40 9.10 -17.97
CA PRO A 79 15.66 9.60 -19.31
C PRO A 79 15.39 11.12 -19.44
N TYR A 80 14.78 11.72 -18.43
CA TYR A 80 14.43 13.14 -18.33
C TYR A 80 14.88 13.72 -17.00
N MET A 81 14.87 15.04 -16.88
CA MET A 81 15.27 15.73 -15.65
C MET A 81 14.37 15.35 -14.46
N THR A 82 14.98 14.82 -13.40
CA THR A 82 14.34 14.50 -12.12
C THR A 82 15.18 15.08 -10.99
N ALA A 83 14.53 15.60 -9.95
CA ALA A 83 15.19 16.03 -8.72
C ALA A 83 14.44 15.45 -7.52
N GLY A 84 15.18 15.14 -6.45
CA GLY A 84 14.64 14.63 -5.20
C GLY A 84 15.20 15.41 -4.01
N ILE A 85 14.38 15.56 -2.97
CA ILE A 85 14.77 16.17 -1.69
C ILE A 85 14.35 15.20 -0.59
N VAL A 86 15.28 14.88 0.33
CA VAL A 86 14.98 14.07 1.51
C VAL A 86 14.36 14.97 2.57
N LEU A 87 13.16 14.62 3.02
CA LEU A 87 12.43 15.37 4.05
C LEU A 87 12.60 14.78 5.45
N GLU A 88 12.81 13.46 5.54
CA GLU A 88 12.92 12.68 6.77
C GLU A 88 13.79 11.43 6.52
N GLY A 89 14.53 10.96 7.52
CA GLY A 89 15.40 9.80 7.46
C GLY A 89 16.03 9.43 8.79
#